data_AF-A0A927VTG4-F1
#
_entry.id   AF-A0A927VTG4-F1
#
_cell.length_a   1.000
_cell.length_b   1.000
_cell.length_c   1.000
_cell.angle_alpha   90.00
_cell.angle_beta   90.00
_cell.angle_gamma   90.00
#
_symmetry.space_group_name_H-M   'P 1'
#
loop_
_entity.id
_entity.type
_entity.pdbx_description
1 polymer ?
#
loop_
_entity_poly.entity_id
_entity_poly.type
_entity_poly.pdbx_seq_one_letter_code
_entity_poly.pdbx_strand_id
1 'polypeptide(L)'
;MDFSVRTTTLKQSPDNIDELVKALRSYSDVVSAVAADPHIDSDAKAQIAASLKKTSAAILTTAAAADSFSKALRLIAKNYEETEKTLLTLASEKRQDVARAYEAAVSAVSASDSIRNTDLYRSIRMWLIEKGIIKAKKQTRTEGQPVTEYQEKEMDLYMQQEIRKLSKDDERFTENYWKNASVEDRKEILEDYIKKVCRIMGLPEVDIDWEYSPAEAGEDGRSYVTRGFFDRDDNSVHINEWVLENGDENGFPSYRQVSTITHELRHYYQHEAVSNPDKYVVTADTINSWEDSFNNYHNTEGFMRQGMTQQEAYEAYRNQAVEVDARRFAGQE
;
A
#
# COMPACT_ATOMS: atom_id res chain seq x y z
N MET A 1 17.28 -28.08 -22.51
CA MET A 1 15.94 -27.76 -22.00
C MET A 1 15.34 -26.76 -22.95
N ASP A 2 14.21 -27.10 -23.56
CA ASP A 2 13.47 -26.18 -24.42
C ASP A 2 12.58 -25.32 -23.50
N PHE A 3 13.12 -24.18 -23.07
CA PHE A 3 12.33 -23.15 -22.42
C PHE A 3 11.69 -22.35 -23.55
N SER A 4 10.45 -22.68 -23.88
CA SER A 4 9.61 -21.85 -24.74
C SER A 4 8.33 -21.59 -23.97
N VAL A 5 8.29 -20.46 -23.28
CA VAL A 5 7.02 -19.97 -22.75
C VAL A 5 6.22 -19.50 -23.95
N ARG A 6 5.05 -20.10 -24.19
CA ARG A 6 4.14 -19.71 -25.28
C ARG A 6 3.65 -18.26 -25.05
N THR A 7 4.43 -17.29 -25.50
CA THR A 7 4.16 -15.85 -25.41
C THR A 7 3.14 -15.35 -26.42
N THR A 8 2.57 -16.24 -27.25
CA THR A 8 1.67 -15.88 -28.35
C THR A 8 0.48 -15.05 -27.88
N THR A 9 -0.16 -15.41 -26.77
CA THR A 9 -1.28 -14.65 -26.18
C THR A 9 -0.83 -13.30 -25.62
N LEU A 10 0.36 -13.23 -25.02
CA LEU A 10 0.94 -12.00 -24.47
C LEU A 10 1.37 -11.01 -25.58
N LYS A 11 1.71 -11.53 -26.77
CA LYS A 11 2.05 -10.75 -27.97
C LYS A 11 0.82 -10.25 -28.72
N GLN A 12 -0.25 -11.05 -28.75
CA GLN A 12 -1.50 -10.71 -29.46
C GLN A 12 -2.42 -9.78 -28.65
N SER A 13 -2.35 -9.83 -27.32
CA SER A 13 -3.22 -9.01 -26.46
C SER A 13 -3.01 -7.49 -26.64
N PRO A 14 -1.77 -6.97 -26.74
CA PRO A 14 -1.53 -5.55 -27.06
C PRO A 14 -2.13 -5.10 -28.40
N ASP A 15 -2.04 -5.94 -29.43
CA ASP A 15 -2.58 -5.60 -30.76
C ASP A 15 -4.12 -5.49 -30.71
N ASN A 16 -4.78 -6.42 -30.01
CA ASN A 16 -6.23 -6.38 -29.78
C ASN A 16 -6.65 -5.16 -28.93
N ILE A 17 -5.83 -4.75 -27.97
CA ILE A 17 -6.09 -3.55 -27.16
C ILE A 17 -5.88 -2.27 -27.98
N ASP A 18 -4.90 -2.24 -28.88
CA ASP A 18 -4.69 -1.10 -29.79
C ASP A 18 -5.87 -0.95 -30.77
N GLU A 19 -6.47 -2.05 -31.23
CA GLU A 19 -7.71 -2.01 -32.02
C GLU A 19 -8.89 -1.46 -31.22
N LEU A 20 -9.04 -1.85 -29.95
CA LEU A 20 -10.05 -1.28 -29.04
C LEU A 20 -9.82 0.21 -28.77
N VAL A 21 -8.57 0.65 -28.60
CA VAL A 21 -8.21 2.07 -28.43
C VAL A 21 -8.60 2.88 -29.68
N LYS A 22 -8.34 2.34 -30.88
CA LYS A 22 -8.76 2.97 -32.14
C LYS A 22 -10.29 3.07 -32.25
N ALA A 23 -11.01 2.01 -31.90
CA ALA A 23 -12.47 2.01 -31.89
C ALA A 23 -13.04 3.02 -30.89
N LEU A 24 -12.50 3.09 -29.67
CA LEU A 24 -12.90 4.07 -28.64
C LEU A 24 -12.68 5.52 -29.10
N ARG A 25 -11.55 5.81 -29.73
CA ARG A 25 -11.29 7.15 -30.31
C ARG A 25 -12.29 7.48 -31.42
N SER A 26 -12.59 6.52 -32.30
CA SER A 26 -13.61 6.69 -33.34
C SER A 26 -15.01 6.96 -32.77
N TYR A 27 -15.39 6.33 -31.65
CA TYR A 27 -16.65 6.63 -30.97
C TYR A 27 -16.67 8.04 -30.37
N SER A 28 -15.54 8.53 -29.83
CA SER A 28 -15.42 9.92 -29.38
C SER A 28 -15.60 10.92 -30.53
N ASP A 29 -15.09 10.61 -31.72
CA ASP A 29 -15.26 11.45 -32.90
C ASP A 29 -16.72 11.50 -33.35
N VAL A 30 -17.42 10.36 -33.33
CA VAL A 30 -18.87 10.27 -33.62
C VAL A 30 -19.70 11.04 -32.59
N VAL A 31 -19.41 10.89 -31.29
CA VAL A 31 -20.09 11.61 -30.20
C VAL A 31 -19.87 13.12 -30.34
N SER A 32 -18.68 13.55 -30.75
CA SER A 32 -18.35 14.95 -30.98
C SER A 32 -19.07 15.52 -32.22
N ALA A 33 -19.22 14.74 -33.28
CA ALA A 33 -19.96 15.11 -34.48
C ALA A 33 -21.46 15.28 -34.20
N VAL A 34 -22.06 14.37 -33.42
CA VAL A 34 -23.47 14.47 -32.99
C VAL A 34 -23.69 15.69 -32.10
N ALA A 35 -22.75 16.01 -31.21
CA ALA A 35 -22.83 17.20 -30.37
C ALA A 35 -22.76 18.52 -31.16
N ALA A 36 -22.20 18.49 -32.38
CA ALA A 36 -22.09 19.63 -33.28
C ALA A 36 -23.28 19.79 -34.25
N ASP A 37 -24.26 18.88 -34.23
CA ASP A 37 -25.39 18.88 -35.17
C ASP A 37 -26.32 20.12 -34.94
N PRO A 38 -26.56 20.93 -35.98
CA PRO A 38 -27.40 22.12 -35.87
C PRO A 38 -28.90 21.84 -35.69
N HIS A 39 -29.38 20.60 -35.88
CA HIS A 39 -30.80 20.22 -35.81
C HIS A 39 -31.28 19.78 -34.42
N ILE A 40 -30.42 19.79 -33.41
CA ILE A 40 -30.78 19.54 -32.01
C ILE A 40 -31.46 20.78 -31.41
N ASP A 41 -32.70 20.61 -30.91
CA ASP A 41 -33.61 21.62 -30.36
C ASP A 41 -33.00 22.47 -29.22
N SER A 42 -33.30 23.78 -29.19
CA SER A 42 -32.50 24.81 -28.50
C SER A 42 -32.50 24.72 -26.98
N ASP A 43 -33.56 24.22 -26.36
CA ASP A 43 -33.71 24.22 -24.90
C ASP A 43 -33.09 22.99 -24.23
N ALA A 44 -33.02 21.86 -24.95
CA ALA A 44 -32.35 20.63 -24.52
C ALA A 44 -30.85 20.59 -24.92
N LYS A 45 -30.43 21.47 -25.84
CA LYS A 45 -29.10 21.45 -26.47
C LYS A 45 -27.95 21.56 -25.47
N ALA A 46 -28.06 22.43 -24.47
CA ALA A 46 -26.97 22.67 -23.51
C ALA A 46 -26.73 21.46 -22.60
N GLN A 47 -27.79 20.80 -22.13
CA GLN A 47 -27.69 19.63 -21.26
C GLN A 47 -27.24 18.38 -22.03
N ILE A 48 -27.74 18.20 -23.26
CA ILE A 48 -27.31 17.14 -24.16
C ILE A 48 -25.84 17.33 -24.54
N ALA A 49 -25.42 18.54 -24.92
CA ALA A 49 -24.02 18.84 -25.24
C ALA A 49 -23.07 18.65 -24.05
N ALA A 50 -23.48 19.07 -22.84
CA ALA A 50 -22.69 18.86 -21.62
C ALA A 50 -22.51 17.36 -21.30
N SER A 51 -23.58 16.58 -21.45
CA SER A 51 -23.56 15.13 -21.22
C SER A 51 -22.69 14.41 -22.26
N LEU A 52 -22.81 14.76 -23.54
CA LEU A 52 -21.98 14.21 -24.61
C LEU A 52 -20.50 14.56 -24.43
N LYS A 53 -20.18 15.78 -23.99
CA LYS A 53 -18.79 16.21 -23.68
C LYS A 53 -18.20 15.41 -22.50
N LYS A 54 -18.99 15.18 -21.44
CA LYS A 54 -18.58 14.34 -20.30
C LYS A 54 -18.31 12.90 -20.73
N THR A 55 -19.18 12.34 -21.57
CA THR A 55 -19.02 10.99 -22.12
C THR A 55 -17.80 10.87 -23.03
N SER A 56 -17.55 11.86 -23.90
CA SER A 56 -16.34 11.92 -24.73
C SER A 56 -15.07 12.00 -23.88
N ALA A 57 -15.05 12.82 -22.82
CA ALA A 57 -13.91 12.89 -21.91
C ALA A 57 -13.64 11.54 -21.21
N ALA A 58 -14.69 10.85 -20.73
CA ALA A 58 -14.56 9.52 -20.15
C ALA A 58 -14.02 8.49 -21.15
N ILE A 59 -14.52 8.48 -22.38
CA ILE A 59 -14.05 7.60 -23.47
C ILE A 59 -12.56 7.85 -23.76
N LEU A 60 -12.13 9.11 -23.83
CA LEU A 60 -10.74 9.48 -24.06
C LEU A 60 -9.83 9.08 -22.89
N THR A 61 -10.28 9.24 -21.65
CA THR A 61 -9.56 8.77 -20.46
C THR A 61 -9.42 7.24 -20.47
N THR A 62 -10.49 6.51 -20.79
CA THR A 62 -10.45 5.04 -20.93
C THR A 62 -9.53 4.60 -22.07
N ALA A 63 -9.54 5.30 -23.21
CA ALA A 63 -8.63 5.02 -24.32
C ALA A 63 -7.16 5.28 -23.96
N ALA A 64 -6.86 6.33 -23.18
CA ALA A 64 -5.52 6.61 -22.69
C ALA A 64 -5.02 5.56 -21.68
N ALA A 65 -5.91 5.08 -20.81
CA ALA A 65 -5.61 3.98 -19.89
C ALA A 65 -5.35 2.66 -20.64
N ALA A 66 -6.16 2.34 -21.65
CA ALA A 66 -5.99 1.16 -22.48
C ALA A 66 -4.70 1.22 -23.34
N ASP A 67 -4.34 2.38 -23.89
CA ASP A 67 -3.08 2.61 -24.60
C ASP A 67 -1.87 2.41 -23.66
N SER A 68 -1.97 2.91 -22.43
CA SER A 68 -0.93 2.73 -21.40
C SER A 68 -0.78 1.26 -21.00
N PHE A 69 -1.89 0.54 -20.88
CA PHE A 69 -1.90 -0.90 -20.58
C PHE A 69 -1.34 -1.75 -21.73
N SER A 70 -1.69 -1.44 -22.98
CA SER A 70 -1.11 -2.07 -24.18
C SER A 70 0.42 -1.91 -24.21
N LYS A 71 0.91 -0.69 -24.00
CA LYS A 71 2.35 -0.40 -23.92
C LYS A 71 3.03 -1.15 -22.78
N ALA A 72 2.39 -1.25 -21.62
CA ALA A 72 2.90 -2.03 -20.49
C ALA A 72 3.02 -3.52 -20.83
N LEU A 73 2.02 -4.11 -21.49
CA LEU A 73 2.06 -5.50 -21.93
C LEU A 73 3.17 -5.76 -22.96
N ARG A 74 3.39 -4.84 -23.91
CA ARG A 74 4.51 -4.93 -24.86
C ARG A 74 5.87 -4.88 -24.16
N LEU A 75 6.00 -4.01 -23.16
CA LEU A 75 7.22 -3.89 -22.37
C LEU A 75 7.45 -5.16 -21.52
N ILE A 76 6.40 -5.70 -20.90
CA ILE A 76 6.47 -6.98 -20.17
C ILE A 76 6.92 -8.08 -21.13
N ALA A 77 6.30 -8.21 -22.30
CA ALA A 77 6.67 -9.21 -23.31
C ALA A 77 8.15 -9.07 -23.72
N LYS A 78 8.61 -7.84 -23.98
CA LYS A 78 10.01 -7.54 -24.30
C LYS A 78 10.95 -7.92 -23.15
N ASN A 79 10.62 -7.58 -21.92
CA ASN A 79 11.43 -7.91 -20.74
C ASN A 79 11.50 -9.43 -20.52
N TYR A 80 10.42 -10.17 -20.79
CA TYR A 80 10.44 -11.63 -20.77
C TYR A 80 11.39 -12.20 -21.81
N GLU A 81 11.35 -11.72 -23.06
CA GLU A 81 12.28 -12.14 -24.11
C GLU A 81 13.74 -11.81 -23.79
N GLU A 82 13.99 -10.63 -23.23
CA GLU A 82 15.34 -10.21 -22.82
C GLU A 82 15.85 -11.01 -21.62
N THR A 83 14.97 -11.34 -20.67
CA THR A 83 15.28 -12.20 -19.53
C THR A 83 15.54 -13.63 -19.98
N GLU A 84 14.74 -14.17 -20.88
CA GLU A 84 14.95 -15.50 -21.46
C GLU A 84 16.28 -15.57 -22.22
N LYS A 85 16.56 -14.58 -23.07
CA LYS A 85 17.85 -14.46 -23.77
C LYS A 85 19.02 -14.36 -22.79
N THR A 86 18.86 -13.57 -21.74
CA THR A 86 19.87 -13.40 -20.70
C THR A 86 20.06 -14.68 -19.89
N LEU A 87 19.01 -15.41 -19.53
CA LEU A 87 19.10 -16.71 -18.85
C LEU A 87 19.78 -17.77 -19.72
N LEU A 88 19.51 -17.77 -21.03
CA LEU A 88 20.19 -18.63 -21.99
C LEU A 88 21.68 -18.27 -22.12
N THR A 89 22.05 -16.99 -22.04
CA THR A 89 23.45 -16.52 -22.02
C THR A 89 24.14 -16.73 -20.65
N LEU A 90 23.40 -16.62 -19.54
CA LEU A 90 23.86 -16.87 -18.18
C LEU A 90 24.09 -18.36 -17.91
N ALA A 91 23.34 -19.23 -18.58
CA ALA A 91 23.61 -20.66 -18.58
C ALA A 91 24.97 -20.99 -19.23
N SER A 92 25.51 -20.10 -20.06
CA SER A 92 26.82 -20.27 -20.71
C SER A 92 28.01 -19.61 -20.00
N GLU A 93 27.84 -18.62 -19.11
CA GLU A 93 28.98 -17.86 -18.54
C GLU A 93 28.86 -17.58 -17.01
N LYS A 94 29.97 -17.78 -16.27
CA LYS A 94 30.01 -17.84 -14.79
C LYS A 94 29.73 -16.49 -14.10
N ARG A 95 28.55 -16.37 -13.49
CA ARG A 95 28.01 -15.54 -12.36
C ARG A 95 28.70 -14.26 -11.82
N GLN A 96 29.99 -13.96 -12.00
CA GLN A 96 30.62 -12.79 -11.37
C GLN A 96 30.55 -11.49 -12.19
N ASP A 97 30.37 -11.58 -13.52
CA ASP A 97 30.29 -10.38 -14.38
C ASP A 97 28.87 -9.78 -14.50
N VAL A 98 27.87 -10.49 -13.99
CA VAL A 98 26.44 -10.16 -14.09
C VAL A 98 26.05 -8.95 -13.23
N ALA A 99 26.65 -8.83 -12.04
CA ALA A 99 26.40 -7.69 -11.15
C ALA A 99 26.87 -6.36 -11.77
N ARG A 100 27.99 -6.37 -12.51
CA ARG A 100 28.52 -5.18 -13.18
C ARG A 100 27.71 -4.78 -14.41
N ALA A 101 27.18 -5.76 -15.16
CA ALA A 101 26.33 -5.48 -16.33
C ALA A 101 24.98 -4.85 -15.94
N TYR A 102 24.40 -5.26 -14.80
CA TYR A 102 23.16 -4.67 -14.27
C TYR A 102 23.36 -3.19 -13.86
N GLU A 103 24.46 -2.86 -13.18
CA GLU A 103 24.76 -1.46 -12.78
C GLU A 103 25.07 -0.56 -13.98
N ALA A 104 25.73 -1.09 -15.01
CA ALA A 104 26.01 -0.35 -16.24
C ALA A 104 24.75 -0.07 -17.06
N ALA A 105 23.81 -1.03 -17.14
CA ALA A 105 22.54 -0.85 -17.85
C ALA A 105 21.63 0.18 -17.15
N VAL A 106 21.59 0.18 -15.81
CA VAL A 106 20.85 1.18 -15.01
C VAL A 106 21.41 2.59 -15.23
N SER A 107 22.73 2.72 -15.39
CA SER A 107 23.39 4.01 -15.64
C SER A 107 23.24 4.51 -17.09
N ALA A 108 23.01 3.62 -18.04
CA ALA A 108 22.79 3.99 -19.45
C ALA A 108 21.35 4.47 -19.71
N VAL A 109 20.35 3.92 -18.99
CA VAL A 109 18.94 4.31 -19.13
C VAL A 109 18.64 5.67 -18.47
N SER A 110 19.40 6.07 -17.45
CA SER A 110 19.27 7.39 -16.82
C SER A 110 19.85 8.54 -17.68
N ALA A 111 20.61 8.24 -18.74
CA ALA A 111 21.31 9.23 -19.54
C ALA A 111 20.55 9.69 -20.81
N SER A 112 19.45 9.04 -21.21
CA SER A 112 18.66 9.44 -22.38
C SER A 112 17.15 9.33 -22.09
N ASP A 113 16.43 10.43 -22.28
CA ASP A 113 14.99 10.66 -22.07
C ASP A 113 14.55 10.90 -20.62
N SER A 114 14.87 12.10 -20.13
CA SER A 114 14.48 12.61 -18.82
C SER A 114 13.00 12.99 -18.77
N ILE A 115 12.38 12.71 -17.61
CA ILE A 115 11.04 13.10 -17.14
C ILE A 115 9.91 12.08 -17.40
N ARG A 116 9.76 11.45 -18.57
CA ARG A 116 8.64 10.49 -18.79
C ARG A 116 8.93 9.03 -18.46
N ASN A 117 10.21 8.62 -18.49
CA ASN A 117 10.60 7.22 -18.29
C ASN A 117 10.84 6.86 -16.82
N THR A 118 11.13 7.86 -15.98
CA THR A 118 11.41 7.69 -14.54
C THR A 118 10.17 7.28 -13.74
N ASP A 119 8.99 7.85 -14.03
CA ASP A 119 7.78 7.57 -13.26
C ASP A 119 7.16 6.22 -13.61
N LEU A 120 7.24 5.81 -14.88
CA LEU A 120 6.86 4.47 -15.31
C LEU A 120 7.80 3.41 -14.69
N TYR A 121 9.11 3.63 -14.73
CA TYR A 121 10.09 2.72 -14.12
C TYR A 121 9.87 2.59 -12.62
N ARG A 122 9.65 3.71 -11.91
CA ARG A 122 9.30 3.74 -10.49
C ARG A 122 8.02 2.95 -10.24
N SER A 123 6.96 3.19 -11.02
CA SER A 123 5.68 2.51 -10.87
C SER A 123 5.80 1.00 -11.04
N ILE A 124 6.51 0.55 -12.07
CA ILE A 124 6.79 -0.89 -12.32
C ILE A 124 7.60 -1.48 -11.16
N ARG A 125 8.66 -0.77 -10.73
CA ARG A 125 9.49 -1.22 -9.60
C ARG A 125 8.65 -1.38 -8.33
N MET A 126 7.80 -0.41 -8.01
CA MET A 126 6.93 -0.47 -6.83
C MET A 126 5.97 -1.65 -6.90
N TRP A 127 5.36 -1.89 -8.08
CA TRP A 127 4.53 -3.06 -8.29
C TRP A 127 5.29 -4.38 -8.09
N LEU A 128 6.52 -4.49 -8.59
CA LEU A 128 7.37 -5.67 -8.39
C LEU A 128 7.72 -5.90 -6.91
N ILE A 129 7.96 -4.83 -6.15
CA ILE A 129 8.22 -4.90 -4.71
C ILE A 129 6.96 -5.34 -3.95
N GLU A 130 5.80 -4.74 -4.27
CA GLU A 130 4.49 -5.09 -3.68
C GLU A 130 4.13 -6.56 -3.90
N LYS A 131 4.46 -7.12 -5.08
CA LYS A 131 4.28 -8.54 -5.39
C LYS A 131 5.37 -9.45 -4.83
N GLY A 132 6.37 -8.91 -4.13
CA GLY A 132 7.47 -9.67 -3.54
C GLY A 132 8.44 -10.26 -4.57
N ILE A 133 8.40 -9.79 -5.82
CA ILE A 133 9.28 -10.26 -6.91
C ILE A 133 10.69 -9.73 -6.70
N ILE A 134 10.82 -8.49 -6.22
CA ILE A 134 12.10 -7.88 -5.85
C ILE A 134 12.03 -7.28 -4.45
N LYS A 135 13.18 -7.13 -3.80
CA LYS A 135 13.29 -6.54 -2.46
C LYS A 135 13.22 -5.02 -2.53
N ALA A 136 12.48 -4.41 -1.61
CA ALA A 136 12.55 -2.99 -1.35
C ALA A 136 13.94 -2.64 -0.81
N LYS A 137 14.45 -1.46 -1.19
CA LYS A 137 15.68 -0.93 -0.61
C LYS A 137 15.32 -0.02 0.56
N LYS A 138 16.02 -0.18 1.69
CA LYS A 138 15.95 0.79 2.78
C LYS A 138 16.36 2.16 2.25
N GLN A 139 15.48 3.14 2.41
CA GLN A 139 15.76 4.52 2.02
C GLN A 139 16.43 5.24 3.20
N THR A 140 17.25 6.23 2.88
CA THR A 140 17.89 7.08 3.88
C THR A 140 17.44 8.52 3.70
N ARG A 141 17.16 9.19 4.82
CA ARG A 141 16.88 10.62 4.84
C ARG A 141 18.18 11.36 4.55
N THR A 142 18.16 12.25 3.54
CA THR A 142 19.28 13.16 3.25
C THR A 142 18.91 14.55 3.75
N GLU A 143 19.63 15.04 4.75
CA GLU A 143 19.40 16.35 5.36
C GLU A 143 19.29 17.47 4.32
N GLY A 144 18.29 18.34 4.48
CA GLY A 144 18.04 19.48 3.59
C GLY A 144 17.47 19.15 2.21
N GLN A 145 17.28 17.88 1.85
CA GLN A 145 16.58 17.50 0.61
C GLN A 145 15.10 17.16 0.89
N PRO A 146 14.16 17.41 -0.04
CA PRO A 146 12.80 16.90 0.12
C PRO A 146 12.78 15.37 -0.02
N VAL A 147 11.96 14.69 0.78
CA VAL A 147 11.60 13.28 0.54
C VAL A 147 10.61 13.24 -0.61
N THR A 148 10.80 12.28 -1.52
CA THR A 148 9.85 12.02 -2.62
C THR A 148 8.85 10.94 -2.24
N GLU A 149 7.66 10.96 -2.83
CA GLU A 149 6.64 9.89 -2.64
C GLU A 149 7.20 8.50 -2.92
N TYR A 150 8.08 8.38 -3.91
CA TYR A 150 8.74 7.12 -4.24
C TYR A 150 9.63 6.62 -3.09
N GLN A 151 10.39 7.52 -2.45
CA GLN A 151 11.23 7.16 -1.31
C GLN A 151 10.39 6.76 -0.09
N GLU A 152 9.35 7.53 0.23
CA GLU A 152 8.43 7.18 1.32
C GLU A 152 7.80 5.80 1.07
N LYS A 153 7.23 5.58 -0.12
CA LYS A 153 6.58 4.32 -0.46
C LYS A 153 7.55 3.13 -0.48
N GLU A 154 8.79 3.30 -0.99
CA GLU A 154 9.79 2.23 -0.94
C GLU A 154 10.29 1.95 0.49
N MET A 155 10.38 2.98 1.34
CA MET A 155 10.71 2.82 2.75
C MET A 155 9.61 2.04 3.50
N ASP A 156 8.34 2.38 3.26
CA ASP A 156 7.21 1.65 3.85
C ASP A 156 7.18 0.19 3.42
N LEU A 157 7.37 -0.08 2.12
CA LEU A 157 7.46 -1.46 1.63
C LEU A 157 8.67 -2.20 2.21
N TYR A 158 9.80 -1.51 2.42
CA TYR A 158 10.95 -2.08 3.10
C TYR A 158 10.60 -2.48 4.54
N MET A 159 10.02 -1.57 5.34
CA MET A 159 9.64 -1.86 6.72
C MET A 159 8.63 -3.01 6.79
N GLN A 160 7.59 -3.00 5.96
CA GLN A 160 6.61 -4.10 5.87
C GLN A 160 7.27 -5.43 5.48
N GLN A 161 8.21 -5.44 4.54
CA GLN A 161 8.93 -6.65 4.15
C GLN A 161 9.81 -7.19 5.28
N GLU A 162 10.48 -6.33 6.05
CA GLU A 162 11.27 -6.75 7.21
C GLU A 162 10.37 -7.27 8.34
N ILE A 163 9.23 -6.63 8.62
CA ILE A 163 8.26 -7.09 9.63
C ILE A 163 7.70 -8.47 9.23
N ARG A 164 7.34 -8.66 7.95
CA ARG A 164 6.88 -9.96 7.43
C ARG A 164 7.96 -11.04 7.43
N LYS A 165 9.25 -10.69 7.47
CA LYS A 165 10.34 -11.66 7.59
C LYS A 165 10.48 -12.18 9.01
N LEU A 166 10.05 -11.43 10.02
CA LEU A 166 10.13 -11.88 11.41
C LEU A 166 9.49 -13.28 11.59
N SER A 167 8.31 -13.51 11.03
CA SER A 167 7.64 -14.83 11.09
C SER A 167 8.27 -15.93 10.23
N LYS A 168 9.20 -15.58 9.33
CA LYS A 168 10.01 -16.54 8.57
C LYS A 168 11.30 -16.89 9.29
N ASP A 169 11.87 -15.92 10.00
CA ASP A 169 13.15 -16.04 10.69
C ASP A 169 12.97 -16.61 12.11
N ASP A 170 11.79 -16.43 12.72
CA ASP A 170 11.45 -16.91 14.06
C ASP A 170 10.01 -17.49 14.05
N GLU A 171 9.91 -18.81 14.19
CA GLU A 171 8.64 -19.53 14.11
C GLU A 171 7.64 -19.13 15.20
N ARG A 172 8.12 -18.55 16.32
CA ARG A 172 7.27 -18.10 17.42
C ARG A 172 6.29 -17.00 17.00
N PHE A 173 6.63 -16.22 15.96
CA PHE A 173 5.75 -15.20 15.40
C PHE A 173 4.74 -15.74 14.38
N THR A 174 4.59 -17.06 14.24
CA THR A 174 3.60 -17.66 13.33
C THR A 174 2.31 -18.02 14.06
N GLU A 175 1.18 -17.95 13.36
CA GLU A 175 -0.13 -18.38 13.90
C GLU A 175 -0.12 -19.85 14.34
N ASN A 176 0.68 -20.69 13.68
CA ASN A 176 0.78 -22.11 14.01
C ASN A 176 1.45 -22.35 15.36
N TYR A 177 2.53 -21.61 15.67
CA TYR A 177 3.13 -21.65 17.01
C TYR A 177 2.17 -21.05 18.04
N TRP A 178 1.60 -19.89 17.72
CA TRP A 178 0.68 -19.14 18.58
C TRP A 178 -0.49 -19.99 19.12
N LYS A 179 -1.11 -20.80 18.27
CA LYS A 179 -2.24 -21.67 18.64
C LYS A 179 -1.93 -22.64 19.77
N ASN A 180 -0.67 -23.04 19.91
CA ASN A 180 -0.22 -23.99 20.93
C ASN A 180 0.47 -23.32 22.12
N ALA A 181 0.72 -22.01 22.05
CA ALA A 181 1.37 -21.23 23.10
C ALA A 181 0.40 -20.91 24.25
N SER A 182 0.91 -20.89 25.48
CA SER A 182 0.18 -20.39 26.66
C SER A 182 -0.06 -18.88 26.56
N VAL A 183 -0.90 -18.32 27.44
CA VAL A 183 -1.13 -16.86 27.47
C VAL A 183 0.17 -16.14 27.81
N GLU A 184 0.92 -16.64 28.77
CA GLU A 184 2.23 -16.11 29.17
C GLU A 184 3.24 -16.17 28.02
N ASP A 185 3.32 -17.31 27.31
CA ASP A 185 4.17 -17.41 26.12
C ASP A 185 3.76 -16.39 25.05
N ARG A 186 2.45 -16.19 24.82
CA ARG A 186 1.95 -15.18 23.86
C ARG A 186 2.37 -13.77 24.28
N LYS A 187 2.34 -13.44 25.57
CA LYS A 187 2.80 -12.15 26.09
C LYS A 187 4.30 -11.95 25.82
N GLU A 188 5.13 -12.93 26.17
CA GLU A 188 6.57 -12.88 25.90
C GLU A 188 6.90 -12.74 24.40
N ILE A 189 6.13 -13.44 23.55
CA ILE A 189 6.26 -13.33 22.09
C ILE A 189 5.94 -11.91 21.63
N LEU A 190 4.86 -11.30 22.13
CA LEU A 190 4.47 -9.94 21.77
C LEU A 190 5.49 -8.90 22.28
N GLU A 191 6.06 -9.09 23.47
CA GLU A 191 7.12 -8.23 24.03
C GLU A 191 8.43 -8.29 23.23
N ASP A 192 8.81 -9.46 22.69
CA ASP A 192 9.95 -9.55 21.77
C ASP A 192 9.59 -8.96 20.39
N TYR A 193 8.36 -9.17 19.94
CA TYR A 193 7.87 -8.68 18.65
C TYR A 193 7.89 -7.15 18.59
N ILE A 194 7.33 -6.46 19.59
CA ILE A 194 7.27 -4.99 19.62
C ILE A 194 8.67 -4.37 19.53
N LYS A 195 9.66 -4.94 20.23
CA LYS A 195 11.06 -4.49 20.20
C LYS A 195 11.69 -4.67 18.82
N LYS A 196 11.42 -5.81 18.16
CA LYS A 196 11.90 -6.05 16.79
C LYS A 196 11.26 -5.07 15.80
N VAL A 197 9.97 -4.79 15.92
CA VAL A 197 9.27 -3.84 15.03
C VAL A 197 9.75 -2.41 15.26
N CYS A 198 9.93 -1.97 16.51
CA CYS A 198 10.52 -0.65 16.83
C CYS A 198 11.86 -0.45 16.12
N ARG A 199 12.76 -1.45 16.21
CA ARG A 199 14.07 -1.41 15.54
C ARG A 199 13.97 -1.33 14.01
N ILE A 200 13.02 -2.05 13.40
CA ILE A 200 12.78 -2.00 11.95
C ILE A 200 12.34 -0.60 11.52
N MET A 201 11.42 -0.01 12.31
CA MET A 201 10.83 1.31 12.03
C MET A 201 11.74 2.47 12.43
N GLY A 202 12.83 2.20 13.18
CA GLY A 202 13.74 3.23 13.69
C GLY A 202 13.13 4.04 14.83
N LEU A 203 12.25 3.42 15.61
CA LEU A 203 11.62 4.01 16.78
C LEU A 203 12.45 3.72 18.04
N PRO A 204 12.41 4.60 19.05
CA PRO A 204 12.79 4.22 20.41
C PRO A 204 12.02 2.97 20.84
N GLU A 205 12.69 2.05 21.55
CA GLU A 205 12.02 0.85 22.05
C GLU A 205 10.98 1.24 23.12
N VAL A 206 9.81 0.63 23.04
CA VAL A 206 8.70 0.77 23.99
C VAL A 206 8.27 -0.60 24.48
N ASP A 207 7.73 -0.65 25.69
CA ASP A 207 7.16 -1.87 26.26
C ASP A 207 5.63 -1.89 26.03
N ILE A 208 5.04 -3.07 26.25
CA ILE A 208 3.59 -3.25 26.21
C ILE A 208 3.03 -2.92 27.59
N ASP A 209 2.01 -2.06 27.63
CA ASP A 209 1.12 -1.98 28.79
C ASP A 209 -0.02 -2.98 28.62
N TRP A 210 -0.19 -3.85 29.60
CA TRP A 210 -1.19 -4.92 29.54
C TRP A 210 -2.47 -4.47 30.21
N GLU A 211 -3.51 -4.29 29.40
CA GLU A 211 -4.83 -3.92 29.89
C GLU A 211 -5.80 -5.08 29.82
N TYR A 212 -6.72 -5.15 30.78
CA TYR A 212 -7.78 -6.15 30.76
C TYR A 212 -9.14 -5.50 30.50
N SER A 213 -9.63 -5.62 29.27
CA SER A 213 -10.93 -5.06 28.88
C SER A 213 -11.78 -6.11 28.15
N PRO A 214 -12.79 -6.71 28.80
CA PRO A 214 -13.67 -7.68 28.16
C PRO A 214 -14.43 -7.14 26.96
N ALA A 215 -14.86 -8.02 26.05
CA ALA A 215 -15.73 -7.61 24.96
C ALA A 215 -17.06 -7.02 25.47
N GLU A 216 -17.48 -5.92 24.86
CA GLU A 216 -18.72 -5.21 25.17
C GLU A 216 -19.80 -5.56 24.14
N ALA A 217 -21.06 -5.60 24.58
CA ALA A 217 -22.19 -5.82 23.68
C ALA A 217 -22.53 -4.52 22.94
N GLY A 218 -22.48 -4.55 21.61
CA GLY A 218 -22.95 -3.46 20.75
C GLY A 218 -24.49 -3.40 20.69
N GLU A 219 -25.01 -2.23 20.33
CA GLU A 219 -26.45 -1.98 20.24
C GLU A 219 -27.14 -2.83 19.15
N ASP A 220 -26.39 -3.28 18.15
CA ASP A 220 -26.84 -4.16 17.07
C ASP A 220 -26.78 -5.66 17.43
N GLY A 221 -26.45 -5.99 18.68
CA GLY A 221 -26.27 -7.35 19.17
C GLY A 221 -24.93 -7.99 18.80
N ARG A 222 -24.00 -7.25 18.17
CA ARG A 222 -22.63 -7.71 17.90
C ARG A 222 -21.71 -7.21 19.00
N SER A 223 -20.86 -8.08 19.52
CA SER A 223 -19.83 -7.68 20.48
C SER A 223 -18.65 -6.98 19.79
N TYR A 224 -18.06 -6.01 20.46
CA TYR A 224 -16.79 -5.38 20.06
C TYR A 224 -15.77 -5.46 21.20
N VAL A 225 -14.49 -5.31 20.86
CA VAL A 225 -13.40 -5.29 21.84
C VAL A 225 -12.30 -4.37 21.35
N THR A 226 -11.79 -3.51 22.23
CA THR A 226 -10.58 -2.74 21.98
C THR A 226 -9.39 -3.69 22.04
N ARG A 227 -8.64 -3.80 20.95
CA ARG A 227 -7.50 -4.72 20.87
C ARG A 227 -6.22 -4.14 21.46
N GLY A 228 -6.07 -2.84 21.32
CA GLY A 228 -4.95 -2.05 21.81
C GLY A 228 -5.08 -0.61 21.33
N PHE A 229 -4.17 0.23 21.80
CA PHE A 229 -3.98 1.60 21.33
C PHE A 229 -2.57 2.07 21.68
N PHE A 230 -2.04 3.04 20.93
CA PHE A 230 -0.84 3.77 21.33
C PHE A 230 -1.21 4.98 22.20
N ASP A 231 -0.54 5.14 23.34
CA ASP A 231 -0.63 6.34 24.17
C ASP A 231 0.64 7.20 23.99
N ARG A 232 0.44 8.45 23.59
CA ARG A 232 1.51 9.42 23.39
C ARG A 232 2.05 9.97 24.70
N ASP A 233 1.22 10.07 25.74
CA ASP A 233 1.59 10.77 26.97
C ASP A 233 2.66 10.00 27.76
N ASP A 234 2.63 8.67 27.70
CA ASP A 234 3.64 7.81 28.31
C ASP A 234 4.51 7.02 27.30
N ASN A 235 4.25 7.17 26.00
CA ASN A 235 4.91 6.44 24.91
C ASN A 235 4.82 4.92 25.10
N SER A 236 3.63 4.41 25.37
CA SER A 236 3.39 2.98 25.51
C SER A 236 2.38 2.45 24.48
N VAL A 237 2.45 1.14 24.23
CA VAL A 237 1.45 0.43 23.42
C VAL A 237 0.63 -0.42 24.35
N HIS A 238 -0.64 -0.06 24.51
CA HIS A 238 -1.59 -0.82 25.31
C HIS A 238 -2.09 -2.01 24.49
N ILE A 239 -2.03 -3.21 25.05
CA ILE A 239 -2.56 -4.43 24.42
C ILE A 239 -3.53 -5.11 25.37
N ASN A 240 -4.69 -5.47 24.83
CA ASN A 240 -5.74 -6.10 25.61
C ASN A 240 -5.43 -7.58 25.89
N GLU A 241 -5.12 -7.90 27.13
CA GLU A 241 -4.87 -9.24 27.66
C GLU A 241 -6.11 -10.14 27.60
N TRP A 242 -7.31 -9.58 27.76
CA TRP A 242 -8.55 -10.37 27.64
C TRP A 242 -8.66 -11.05 26.27
N VAL A 243 -8.16 -10.41 25.21
CA VAL A 243 -8.15 -10.99 23.86
C VAL A 243 -7.19 -12.17 23.76
N LEU A 244 -6.11 -12.20 24.54
CA LEU A 244 -5.17 -13.33 24.58
C LEU A 244 -5.74 -14.54 25.30
N GLU A 245 -6.45 -14.29 26.40
CA GLU A 245 -7.05 -15.32 27.26
C GLU A 245 -8.35 -15.88 26.68
N ASN A 246 -9.25 -14.99 26.25
CA ASN A 246 -10.66 -15.30 26.00
C ASN A 246 -11.07 -15.02 24.54
N GLY A 247 -10.23 -14.31 23.77
CA GLY A 247 -10.62 -13.81 22.45
C GLY A 247 -10.99 -14.91 21.45
N ASP A 248 -10.20 -15.99 21.39
CA ASP A 248 -10.41 -17.06 20.40
C ASP A 248 -11.75 -17.78 20.57
N GLU A 249 -12.20 -17.97 21.81
CA GLU A 249 -13.50 -18.58 22.13
C GLU A 249 -14.68 -17.63 21.89
N ASN A 250 -14.42 -16.32 21.90
CA ASN A 250 -15.44 -15.28 21.76
C ASN A 250 -15.47 -14.63 20.37
N GLY A 251 -14.83 -15.26 19.37
CA GLY A 251 -14.85 -14.75 17.98
C GLY A 251 -13.91 -13.57 17.72
N PHE A 252 -12.96 -13.32 18.63
CA PHE A 252 -11.92 -12.31 18.50
C PHE A 252 -10.55 -12.97 18.39
N PRO A 253 -10.08 -13.33 17.18
CA PRO A 253 -8.82 -14.06 17.02
C PRO A 253 -7.66 -13.39 17.74
N SER A 254 -7.04 -14.10 18.67
CA SER A 254 -6.01 -13.57 19.57
C SER A 254 -4.71 -13.26 18.81
N TYR A 255 -4.39 -14.07 17.80
CA TYR A 255 -3.22 -13.86 16.93
C TYR A 255 -3.22 -12.51 16.21
N ARG A 256 -4.40 -11.86 16.04
CA ARG A 256 -4.46 -10.52 15.45
C ARG A 256 -3.73 -9.46 16.29
N GLN A 257 -3.40 -9.73 17.56
CA GLN A 257 -2.58 -8.83 18.38
C GLN A 257 -1.20 -8.57 17.77
N VAL A 258 -0.63 -9.49 16.99
CA VAL A 258 0.60 -9.23 16.21
C VAL A 258 0.41 -8.08 15.22
N SER A 259 -0.71 -8.07 14.49
CA SER A 259 -1.04 -6.97 13.57
C SER A 259 -1.46 -5.69 14.31
N THR A 260 -2.12 -5.81 15.47
CA THR A 260 -2.46 -4.67 16.34
C THR A 260 -1.20 -3.94 16.77
N ILE A 261 -0.18 -4.63 17.27
CA ILE A 261 1.10 -3.99 17.65
C ILE A 261 1.72 -3.23 16.46
N THR A 262 1.69 -3.83 15.26
CA THR A 262 2.22 -3.16 14.07
C THR A 262 1.43 -1.90 13.72
N HIS A 263 0.11 -1.93 13.91
CA HIS A 263 -0.78 -0.78 13.73
C HIS A 263 -0.46 0.33 14.74
N GLU A 264 -0.39 0.01 16.03
CA GLU A 264 -0.11 1.00 17.08
C GLU A 264 1.31 1.60 16.96
N LEU A 265 2.30 0.79 16.61
CA LEU A 265 3.64 1.30 16.32
C LEU A 265 3.69 2.18 15.06
N ARG A 266 2.74 2.03 14.12
CA ARG A 266 2.60 2.98 13.01
C ARG A 266 2.07 4.33 13.50
N HIS A 267 1.16 4.36 14.47
CA HIS A 267 0.79 5.63 15.12
C HIS A 267 1.96 6.28 15.85
N TYR A 268 2.77 5.50 16.56
CA TYR A 268 4.00 6.03 17.17
C TYR A 268 4.96 6.61 16.11
N TYR A 269 5.17 5.89 15.00
CA TYR A 269 5.96 6.37 13.87
C TYR A 269 5.43 7.66 13.26
N GLN A 270 4.11 7.77 13.08
CA GLN A 270 3.49 8.97 12.56
C GLN A 270 3.71 10.17 13.50
N HIS A 271 3.55 9.98 14.82
CA HIS A 271 3.84 11.03 15.81
C HIS A 271 5.31 11.46 15.82
N GLU A 272 6.24 10.50 15.77
CA GLU A 272 7.67 10.80 15.72
C GLU A 272 8.06 11.50 14.42
N ALA A 273 7.47 11.10 13.28
CA ALA A 273 7.70 11.72 11.98
C ALA A 273 7.14 13.16 11.91
N VAL A 274 5.96 13.41 12.48
CA VAL A 274 5.41 14.78 12.59
C VAL A 274 6.28 15.64 13.50
N SER A 275 6.73 15.09 14.63
CA SER A 275 7.53 15.84 15.61
C SER A 275 8.99 16.05 15.15
N ASN A 276 9.51 15.18 14.30
CA ASN A 276 10.90 15.17 13.84
C ASN A 276 11.00 14.84 12.33
N PRO A 277 10.46 15.67 11.43
CA PRO A 277 10.34 15.33 10.01
C PRO A 277 11.68 15.08 9.32
N ASP A 278 12.78 15.65 9.84
CA ASP A 278 14.13 15.43 9.32
C ASP A 278 14.79 14.13 9.75
N LYS A 279 14.13 13.30 10.58
CA LYS A 279 14.63 11.95 10.93
C LYS A 279 14.01 10.84 10.08
N TYR A 280 12.82 11.07 9.52
CA TYR A 280 12.01 10.02 8.89
C TYR A 280 11.87 10.23 7.39
N VAL A 281 11.82 9.12 6.63
CA VAL A 281 11.66 9.18 5.17
C VAL A 281 10.16 9.29 4.85
N VAL A 282 9.60 10.45 5.16
CA VAL A 282 8.19 10.80 4.92
C VAL A 282 8.14 12.15 4.21
N THR A 283 7.27 12.27 3.22
CA THR A 283 7.03 13.50 2.47
C THR A 283 6.36 14.56 3.36
N ALA A 284 6.57 15.83 3.01
CA ALA A 284 5.92 16.93 3.72
C ALA A 284 4.39 16.86 3.62
N ASP A 285 3.85 16.41 2.49
CA ASP A 285 2.40 16.28 2.30
C ASP A 285 1.82 15.19 3.22
N THR A 286 2.50 14.05 3.36
CA THR A 286 2.10 13.00 4.31
C THR A 286 2.19 13.50 5.75
N ILE A 287 3.28 14.20 6.13
CA ILE A 287 3.44 14.79 7.47
C ILE A 287 2.28 15.76 7.78
N ASN A 288 1.96 16.66 6.86
CA ASN A 288 0.87 17.63 7.03
C ASN A 288 -0.48 16.92 7.17
N SER A 289 -0.73 15.89 6.34
CA SER A 289 -1.95 15.07 6.41
C SER A 289 -2.10 14.37 7.76
N TRP A 290 -1.01 13.83 8.31
CA TRP A 290 -1.02 13.22 9.64
C TRP A 290 -1.21 14.25 10.74
N GLU A 291 -0.51 15.39 10.69
CA GLU A 291 -0.65 16.48 11.66
C GLU A 291 -2.09 17.01 11.69
N ASP A 292 -2.70 17.27 10.54
CA ASP A 292 -4.10 17.69 10.43
C ASP A 292 -5.04 16.63 11.00
N SER A 293 -4.78 15.36 10.75
CA SER A 293 -5.58 14.26 11.28
C SER A 293 -5.44 14.12 12.79
N PHE A 294 -4.28 14.37 13.38
CA PHE A 294 -4.09 14.36 14.83
C PHE A 294 -4.77 15.56 15.50
N ASN A 295 -4.67 16.75 14.91
CA ASN A 295 -5.29 17.97 15.42
C ASN A 295 -6.83 17.90 15.42
N ASN A 296 -7.41 17.08 14.55
CA ASN A 296 -8.86 16.92 14.40
C ASN A 296 -9.32 15.49 14.70
N TYR A 297 -8.54 14.73 15.48
CA TYR A 297 -8.81 13.33 15.71
C TYR A 297 -10.11 13.12 16.50
N HIS A 298 -10.90 12.15 16.04
CA HIS A 298 -12.10 11.70 16.74
C HIS A 298 -12.13 10.17 16.80
N ASN A 299 -12.34 9.62 17.99
CA ASN A 299 -12.74 8.22 18.13
C ASN A 299 -14.23 8.06 17.76
N THR A 300 -14.71 6.81 17.70
CA THR A 300 -16.11 6.49 17.39
C THR A 300 -17.09 7.27 18.26
N GLU A 301 -16.89 7.34 19.57
CA GLU A 301 -17.76 8.11 20.47
C GLU A 301 -17.77 9.62 20.16
N GLY A 302 -16.61 10.17 19.77
CA GLY A 302 -16.46 11.55 19.35
C GLY A 302 -17.35 11.87 18.16
N PHE A 303 -17.37 11.00 17.14
CA PHE A 303 -18.26 11.12 15.99
C PHE A 303 -19.74 10.91 16.35
N MET A 304 -20.05 9.97 17.24
CA MET A 304 -21.41 9.78 17.74
C MET A 304 -21.94 11.04 18.46
N ARG A 305 -21.11 11.73 19.24
CA ARG A 305 -21.46 13.03 19.87
C ARG A 305 -21.73 14.14 18.84
N GLN A 306 -21.25 14.00 17.61
CA GLN A 306 -21.54 14.92 16.50
C GLN A 306 -22.83 14.54 15.74
N GLY A 307 -23.56 13.51 16.19
CA GLY A 307 -24.84 13.11 15.63
C GLY A 307 -24.75 11.98 14.60
N MET A 308 -23.59 11.35 14.43
CA MET A 308 -23.46 10.15 13.59
C MET A 308 -24.04 8.92 14.29
N THR A 309 -24.62 7.99 13.52
CA THR A 309 -24.94 6.65 14.03
C THR A 309 -23.66 5.87 14.39
N GLN A 310 -23.76 4.80 15.19
CA GLN A 310 -22.60 3.98 15.54
C GLN A 310 -21.84 3.47 14.30
N GLN A 311 -22.56 3.05 13.26
CA GLN A 311 -21.94 2.57 12.02
C GLN A 311 -21.24 3.70 11.26
N GLU A 312 -21.89 4.85 11.06
CA GLU A 312 -21.29 6.01 10.40
C GLU A 312 -20.08 6.53 11.18
N ALA A 313 -20.16 6.56 12.51
CA ALA A 313 -19.08 6.97 13.37
C ALA A 313 -17.87 6.01 13.29
N TYR A 314 -18.12 4.70 13.23
CA TYR A 314 -17.06 3.70 13.05
C TYR A 314 -16.39 3.83 11.68
N GLU A 315 -17.17 4.04 10.62
CA GLU A 315 -16.65 4.27 9.27
C GLU A 315 -15.86 5.60 9.21
N ALA A 316 -16.37 6.67 9.81
CA ALA A 316 -15.71 7.97 9.88
C ALA A 316 -14.38 7.89 10.66
N TYR A 317 -14.40 7.22 11.82
CA TYR A 317 -13.21 6.91 12.61
C TYR A 317 -12.15 6.22 11.75
N ARG A 318 -12.56 5.16 11.03
CA ARG A 318 -11.65 4.43 10.15
C ARG A 318 -11.12 5.31 9.01
N ASN A 319 -11.92 6.19 8.44
CA ASN A 319 -11.53 6.98 7.27
C ASN A 319 -10.58 8.15 7.57
N GLN A 320 -10.16 8.35 8.82
CA GLN A 320 -9.14 9.33 9.17
C GLN A 320 -7.77 8.95 8.57
N ALA A 321 -6.98 9.94 8.14
CA ALA A 321 -5.77 9.69 7.35
C ALA A 321 -4.73 8.82 8.08
N VAL A 322 -4.51 9.09 9.38
CA VAL A 322 -3.58 8.31 10.23
C VAL A 322 -4.03 6.86 10.41
N GLU A 323 -5.34 6.65 10.49
CA GLU A 323 -6.00 5.36 10.67
C GLU A 323 -5.97 4.51 9.39
N VAL A 324 -6.24 5.13 8.24
CA VAL A 324 -6.10 4.49 6.92
C VAL A 324 -4.66 4.05 6.66
N ASP A 325 -3.69 4.94 6.93
CA ASP A 325 -2.27 4.63 6.77
C ASP A 325 -1.83 3.49 7.72
N ALA A 326 -2.19 3.55 8.99
CA ALA A 326 -1.85 2.52 9.98
C ALA A 326 -2.40 1.13 9.61
N ARG A 327 -3.67 1.04 9.20
CA ARG A 327 -4.27 -0.23 8.76
C ARG A 327 -3.64 -0.77 7.48
N ARG A 328 -3.40 0.09 6.48
CA ARG A 328 -2.71 -0.30 5.25
C ARG A 328 -1.30 -0.80 5.54
N PHE A 329 -0.58 -0.13 6.45
CA PHE A 329 0.77 -0.52 6.85
C PHE A 329 0.80 -1.89 7.54
N ALA A 330 -0.12 -2.10 8.48
CA ALA A 330 -0.25 -3.35 9.24
C ALA A 330 -0.88 -4.51 8.43
N GLY A 331 -1.36 -4.27 7.21
CA GLY A 331 -2.00 -5.28 6.37
C GLY A 331 -3.40 -5.69 6.86
N GLN A 332 -4.13 -4.74 7.43
CA GLN A 332 -5.49 -4.92 7.94
C GLN A 332 -6.59 -4.52 6.93
N GLU A 333 -6.20 -4.13 5.71
CA GLU A 333 -7.07 -3.73 4.59
C GLU A 333 -6.69 -4.41 3.27
#